data_AF-A0A0F9U234-F1
#
_entry.id   AF-A0A0F9U234-F1
#
_cell.length_a   1.000
_cell.length_b   1.000
_cell.length_c   1.000
_cell.angle_alpha   90.00
_cell.angle_beta   90.00
_cell.angle_gamma   90.00
#
_symmetry.space_group_name_H-M   'P 1'
#
loop_
_entity.id
_entity.type
_entity.pdbx_description
1 polymer ?
#
loop_
_entity_poly.entity_id
_entity_poly.type
_entity_poly.pdbx_seq_one_letter_code
_entity_poly.pdbx_strand_id
1 'polypeptide(L)' 'SCRERLNKEVKRRADVVGIFPNEGSIIRLIGAVLLAANDEWQTQNRYMQTEPMAELMATGSKPETIRISTAVA' A
#
# COMPACT_ATOMS: atom_id res chain seq x y z
N SER A 1 -4.22 -1.96 -16.04
CA SER A 1 -4.63 -2.31 -14.66
C SER A 1 -3.43 -2.49 -13.74
N CYS A 2 -3.53 -2.17 -12.43
CA CYS A 2 -2.40 -2.20 -11.48
C CYS A 2 -1.61 -3.53 -11.51
N ARG A 3 -2.32 -4.66 -11.54
CA ARG A 3 -1.77 -6.01 -11.70
C ARG A 3 -0.90 -6.19 -12.96
N GLU A 4 -1.32 -5.64 -14.09
CA GLU A 4 -0.59 -5.78 -15.36
C GLU A 4 0.69 -4.96 -15.37
N ARG A 5 0.67 -3.77 -14.74
CA ARG A 5 1.86 -2.94 -14.56
C ARG A 5 2.88 -3.65 -13.67
N LEU A 6 2.43 -4.20 -12.56
CA LEU A 6 3.27 -4.96 -11.63
C LEU A 6 3.89 -6.19 -12.31
N ASN A 7 3.10 -6.97 -13.04
CA ASN A 7 3.61 -8.16 -13.73
C ASN A 7 4.64 -7.83 -14.83
N LYS A 8 4.47 -6.70 -15.55
CA LYS A 8 5.48 -6.22 -16.51
C LYS A 8 6.77 -5.79 -15.82
N GLU A 9 6.66 -5.13 -14.66
CA GLU A 9 7.81 -4.68 -13.87
C GLU A 9 8.64 -5.84 -13.33
N VAL A 10 7.97 -6.86 -12.76
CA VAL A 10 8.64 -8.08 -12.27
C VAL A 10 9.40 -8.77 -13.41
N LYS A 11 8.77 -8.93 -14.58
CA LYS A 11 9.41 -9.55 -15.76
C LYS A 11 10.65 -8.76 -16.19
N ARG A 12 10.52 -7.45 -16.38
CA ARG A 12 11.65 -6.61 -16.83
C ARG A 12 12.84 -6.67 -15.88
N ARG A 13 12.62 -6.68 -14.56
CA ARG A 13 13.72 -6.76 -13.58
C ARG A 13 14.30 -8.17 -13.47
N ALA A 14 13.48 -9.20 -13.66
CA ALA A 14 13.97 -10.59 -13.73
C ALA A 14 14.85 -10.80 -14.98
N ASP A 15 14.48 -10.20 -16.12
CA ASP A 15 15.25 -10.27 -17.37
C ASP A 15 16.66 -9.66 -17.23
N VAL A 16 16.83 -8.63 -16.39
CA VAL A 16 18.14 -8.01 -16.10
C VAL A 16 19.04 -8.93 -15.27
N VAL A 17 18.47 -9.69 -14.34
CA VAL A 17 19.23 -10.59 -13.45
C VAL A 17 19.62 -11.88 -14.18
N GLY A 18 18.79 -12.37 -15.10
CA GLY A 18 19.06 -13.55 -15.92
C GLY A 18 18.98 -14.87 -15.15
N ILE A 19 19.91 -15.11 -14.22
CA ILE A 19 19.98 -16.34 -13.41
C ILE A 19 20.02 -15.96 -11.92
N PHE A 20 19.14 -16.56 -11.13
CA PHE A 20 19.10 -16.34 -9.68
C PHE A 20 19.95 -17.38 -8.95
N PRO A 21 20.80 -16.97 -7.98
CA PRO A 21 21.69 -17.87 -7.26
C PRO A 21 20.98 -18.75 -6.21
N ASN A 22 19.78 -18.35 -5.75
CA ASN A 22 18.93 -19.11 -4.83
C ASN A 22 17.49 -18.57 -4.84
N GLU A 23 16.55 -19.34 -4.30
CA GLU A 23 15.14 -18.96 -4.19
C GLU A 23 14.93 -17.69 -3.34
N GLY A 24 15.74 -17.50 -2.30
CA GLY A 24 15.69 -16.28 -1.49
C GLY A 24 16.00 -15.00 -2.28
N SER A 25 16.71 -15.09 -3.40
CA SER A 25 17.09 -13.93 -4.22
C SER A 25 15.92 -13.48 -5.10
N ILE A 26 15.14 -14.42 -5.65
CA ILE A 26 13.93 -14.09 -6.41
C ILE A 26 12.82 -13.55 -5.50
N ILE A 27 12.64 -14.12 -4.30
CA ILE A 27 11.66 -13.62 -3.33
C ILE A 27 11.97 -12.17 -2.94
N ARG A 28 13.25 -11.83 -2.72
CA ARG A 28 13.67 -10.46 -2.40
C ARG A 28 13.38 -9.49 -3.55
N LEU A 29 13.62 -9.89 -4.80
CA LEU A 29 13.30 -9.06 -5.96
C LEU A 29 11.80 -8.77 -6.03
N ILE A 30 10.98 -9.82 -5.95
CA ILE A 30 9.52 -9.69 -6.02
C ILE A 30 9.02 -8.84 -4.85
N GLY A 31 9.53 -9.07 -3.64
CA GLY A 31 9.20 -8.29 -2.45
C GLY A 31 9.55 -6.81 -2.61
N ALA A 32 10.72 -6.48 -3.15
CA ALA A 32 11.12 -5.10 -3.41
C ALA A 32 10.22 -4.41 -4.44
N VAL A 33 9.80 -5.13 -5.49
CA VAL A 33 8.87 -4.59 -6.51
C VAL A 33 7.47 -4.35 -5.91
N LEU A 34 6.99 -5.28 -5.09
CA LEU A 34 5.70 -5.16 -4.41
C LEU A 34 5.69 -3.98 -3.42
N LEU A 35 6.75 -3.82 -2.63
CA LEU A 35 6.89 -2.69 -1.71
C LEU A 35 6.86 -1.36 -2.45
N ALA A 36 7.66 -1.23 -3.53
CA ALA A 36 7.67 -0.01 -4.32
C ALA A 36 6.30 0.33 -4.93
N ALA A 37 5.56 -0.68 -5.40
CA ALA A 37 4.22 -0.48 -5.94
C ALA A 37 3.19 -0.14 -4.85
N ASN A 38 3.34 -0.73 -3.66
CA ASN A 38 2.51 -0.40 -2.50
C ASN A 38 2.73 1.05 -2.05
N ASP A 39 3.97 1.51 -1.97
CA ASP A 39 4.29 2.89 -1.58
C ASP A 39 3.76 3.91 -2.60
N GLU A 40 3.87 3.61 -3.89
CA GLU A 40 3.27 4.44 -4.95
C GLU A 40 1.74 4.50 -4.81
N TRP A 41 1.09 3.35 -4.54
CA TRP A 41 -0.35 3.30 -4.33
C TRP A 41 -0.78 4.07 -3.09
N GLN A 42 -0.07 3.94 -1.97
CA GLN A 42 -0.32 4.68 -0.73
C GLN A 42 -0.18 6.20 -0.92
N THR A 43 0.79 6.61 -1.74
CA THR A 43 1.00 8.03 -2.07
C THR A 43 -0.13 8.59 -2.94
N GLN A 44 -0.59 7.79 -3.92
CA GLN A 44 -1.66 8.18 -4.83
C GLN A 44 -3.06 8.10 -4.19
N ASN A 45 -3.27 7.13 -3.31
CA ASN A 45 -4.52 6.90 -2.60
C ASN A 45 -4.30 7.32 -1.16
N ARG A 46 -4.31 8.64 -0.92
CA ARG A 46 -4.15 9.27 0.40
C ARG A 46 -5.33 8.85 1.32
N TYR A 47 -5.27 7.63 1.82
CA TYR A 47 -6.33 6.99 2.61
C TYR A 47 -6.44 7.56 4.02
N MET A 48 -5.41 8.28 4.46
CA MET A 48 -5.40 9.04 5.69
C MET A 48 -4.84 10.41 5.34
N GLN A 49 -5.72 11.32 4.95
CA GLN A 49 -5.30 12.71 4.76
C GLN A 49 -4.85 13.23 6.14
N THR A 50 -3.57 13.50 6.30
CA THR A 50 -2.99 14.10 7.51
C THR A 50 -3.58 15.48 7.78
N GLU A 51 -3.97 16.21 6.74
CA GLU A 51 -4.58 17.54 6.80
C GLU A 51 -5.88 17.57 7.65
N PRO A 52 -6.96 16.82 7.33
CA PRO A 52 -8.18 16.80 8.15
C PRO A 52 -7.95 16.16 9.52
N MET A 53 -7.03 15.20 9.66
CA MET A 53 -6.69 14.64 10.98
C MET A 53 -6.01 15.69 11.88
N ALA A 54 -5.14 16.53 11.32
CA ALA A 54 -4.50 17.63 12.03
C ALA A 54 -5.50 18.73 12.37
N GLU A 55 -6.45 19.04 11.48
CA GLU A 55 -7.57 19.95 11.76
C GLU A 55 -8.45 19.42 12.90
N LEU A 56 -8.83 18.14 12.87
CA LEU A 56 -9.61 17.49 13.94
C LEU A 56 -8.87 17.46 15.29
N MET A 57 -7.55 17.32 15.29
CA MET A 57 -6.74 17.38 16.50
C MET A 57 -6.55 18.81 17.03
N ALA A 58 -6.50 19.81 16.14
CA ALA A 58 -6.43 21.22 16.50
C ALA A 58 -7.76 21.75 17.05
N THR A 59 -8.89 21.28 16.51
CA THR A 59 -10.22 21.57 17.03
C THR A 59 -10.60 20.53 18.08
N GLY A 60 -10.30 20.79 19.36
CA GLY A 60 -10.65 19.93 20.50
C GLY A 60 -12.17 19.78 20.76
N SER A 61 -12.95 19.41 19.75
CA SER A 61 -14.35 19.02 19.90
C SER A 61 -14.42 17.58 20.37
N LYS A 62 -15.10 17.35 21.50
CA LYS A 62 -15.31 16.03 22.10
C LYS A 62 -15.75 15.03 21.03
N PRO A 63 -15.14 13.83 20.93
CA PRO A 63 -15.54 12.85 19.95
C PRO A 63 -16.95 12.38 20.31
N GLU A 64 -17.93 12.80 19.51
CA GLU A 64 -19.26 12.20 19.55
C GLU A 64 -19.11 10.78 19.02
N THR A 65 -19.11 9.82 19.94
CA THR A 65 -19.01 8.39 19.63
C THR A 65 -20.14 8.00 18.68
N ILE A 66 -19.81 7.83 17.41
CA ILE A 66 -20.69 7.23 16.41
C ILE A 66 -20.97 5.79 16.87
N ARG A 67 -22.12 5.60 17.50
CA ARG A 67 -22.63 4.26 17.83
C ARG A 67 -23.02 3.59 16.53
N ILE A 68 -22.18 2.69 16.05
CA ILE A 68 -22.56 1.75 15.00
C ILE A 68 -23.59 0.81 15.64
N SER A 69 -24.87 1.10 15.42
CA SER A 69 -25.96 0.24 15.85
C SER A 69 -25.89 -1.08 15.07
N THR A 70 -25.30 -2.10 15.69
CA THR A 70 -25.41 -3.48 15.20
C THR A 70 -26.83 -3.97 15.52
N ALA A 71 -27.71 -3.90 14.53
CA ALA A 71 -28.92 -4.71 14.53
C ALA A 71 -28.53 -6.14 14.15
N VAL A 72 -28.46 -7.04 15.13
CA VAL A 72 -28.50 -8.48 14.88
C VAL A 72 -29.93 -8.95 15.10
N ALA A 73 -30.53 -9.51 14.05
CA ALA A 73 -31.81 -10.20 14.07
C ALA A 73 -31.64 -11.64 14.56
#